data_AF-A0A1H6ZGI7-F1
#
_entry.id   AF-A0A1H6ZGI7-F1
#
_cell.length_a   1.000
_cell.length_b   1.000
_cell.length_c   1.000
_cell.angle_alpha   90.00
_cell.angle_beta   90.00
_cell.angle_gamma   90.00
#
_symmetry.space_group_name_H-M   'P 1'
#
loop_
_entity.id
_entity.type
_entity.pdbx_description
1 polymer ?
#
loop_
_entity_poly.entity_id
_entity_poly.type
_entity_poly.pdbx_seq_one_letter_code
_entity_poly.pdbx_strand_id
1 'polypeptide(L)'
;MTTTGSTSLQVFGKDEELAARLEAELTAFNQQATGADDEADLSVRVTGADGELVAGLTGWSWGACAGINMVWVRADRRGEGWGGRLLAAAEEEARRRGCTEISVASFSFQAPDFYRRHGYLDTGRREGIPGGHVDHQFWKSLVTDSAAAVRLVALVEIPAAAVEAGQQYEDTVLSLLPRYGGRVERRLRTGDGRTEAHIIRFDTRAGYEAALADPERTALRTMLGEAAPTTRVLEVHEV
;
A
#
# COMPACT_ATOMS: atom_id res chain seq x y z
N MET A 1 54.83 -9.68 -12.21
CA MET A 1 53.70 -9.30 -13.07
C MET A 1 52.44 -9.87 -12.47
N THR A 2 51.78 -9.09 -11.61
CA THR A 2 50.45 -9.42 -11.09
C THR A 2 49.44 -8.87 -12.08
N THR A 3 48.92 -9.74 -12.94
CA THR A 3 47.84 -9.40 -13.86
C THR A 3 46.58 -9.24 -13.03
N THR A 4 46.29 -8.03 -12.58
CA THR A 4 44.95 -7.66 -12.13
C THR A 4 44.05 -7.80 -13.35
N GLY A 5 43.17 -8.79 -13.32
CA GLY A 5 42.21 -9.02 -14.40
C GLY A 5 41.44 -7.74 -14.67
N SER A 6 41.55 -7.21 -15.89
CA SER A 6 40.81 -6.02 -16.29
C SER A 6 39.33 -6.37 -16.35
N THR A 7 38.52 -5.76 -15.51
CA THR A 7 37.07 -5.76 -15.68
C THR A 7 36.74 -5.07 -17.01
N SER A 8 35.80 -5.62 -17.78
CA SER A 8 35.31 -5.02 -19.02
C SER A 8 33.79 -5.04 -19.05
N LEU A 9 33.16 -3.94 -19.47
CA LEU A 9 31.71 -3.81 -19.57
C LEU A 9 31.26 -4.13 -21.00
N GLN A 10 30.26 -5.02 -21.12
CA GLN A 10 29.71 -5.47 -22.39
C GLN A 10 28.18 -5.41 -22.35
N VAL A 11 27.55 -5.20 -23.50
CA VAL A 11 26.09 -5.15 -23.65
C VAL A 11 25.66 -6.19 -24.68
N PHE A 12 24.78 -7.10 -24.28
CA PHE A 12 24.26 -8.18 -25.11
C PHE A 12 22.72 -8.16 -25.12
N GLY A 13 22.12 -9.02 -25.94
CA GLY A 13 20.68 -9.27 -25.95
C GLY A 13 20.26 -10.19 -24.79
N LYS A 14 19.24 -11.04 -25.01
CA LYS A 14 18.83 -12.04 -24.03
C LYS A 14 19.99 -13.01 -23.73
N ASP A 15 20.30 -13.19 -22.46
CA ASP A 15 21.30 -14.13 -21.96
C ASP A 15 20.69 -14.90 -20.78
N GLU A 16 20.28 -16.14 -21.04
CA GLU A 16 19.59 -16.98 -20.06
C GLU A 16 20.53 -17.50 -18.96
N GLU A 17 21.80 -17.75 -19.31
CA GLU A 17 22.79 -18.23 -18.35
C GLU A 17 23.15 -17.11 -17.37
N LEU A 18 23.38 -15.90 -17.89
CA LEU A 18 23.60 -14.72 -17.06
C LEU A 18 22.37 -14.45 -16.17
N ALA A 19 21.16 -14.49 -16.73
CA ALA A 19 19.94 -14.27 -15.95
C ALA A 19 19.80 -15.26 -14.79
N ALA A 20 19.98 -16.57 -15.06
CA ALA A 20 19.92 -17.60 -14.03
C ALA A 20 21.02 -17.44 -12.96
N ARG A 21 22.23 -17.03 -13.36
CA ARG A 21 23.32 -16.76 -12.40
C ARG A 21 22.99 -15.55 -11.52
N LEU A 22 22.53 -14.46 -12.11
CA LEU A 22 22.17 -13.25 -11.36
C LEU A 22 21.01 -13.51 -10.40
N GLU A 23 20.01 -14.28 -10.83
CA GLU A 23 18.89 -14.72 -9.98
C GLU A 23 19.40 -15.47 -8.75
N ALA A 24 20.23 -16.50 -8.93
CA ALA A 24 20.77 -17.27 -7.81
C ALA A 24 21.60 -16.42 -6.81
N GLU A 25 22.45 -15.52 -7.32
CA GLU A 25 23.26 -14.63 -6.48
C GLU A 25 22.40 -13.61 -5.72
N LEU A 26 21.40 -13.03 -6.40
CA LEU A 26 20.48 -12.07 -5.78
C LEU A 26 19.55 -12.73 -4.78
N THR A 27 19.05 -13.94 -5.04
CA THR A 27 18.26 -14.71 -4.05
C THR A 27 19.08 -14.95 -2.79
N ALA A 28 20.33 -15.44 -2.92
CA ALA A 28 21.19 -15.66 -1.75
C ALA A 28 21.48 -14.36 -0.98
N PHE A 29 21.75 -13.26 -1.70
CA PHE A 29 21.97 -11.95 -1.10
C PHE A 29 20.72 -11.43 -0.37
N ASN A 30 19.54 -11.53 -1.00
CA ASN A 30 18.27 -11.08 -0.44
C ASN A 30 17.87 -11.89 0.79
N GLN A 31 18.06 -13.21 0.77
CA GLN A 31 17.86 -14.08 1.93
C GLN A 31 18.74 -13.65 3.10
N GLN A 32 20.02 -13.37 2.86
CA GLN A 32 20.92 -12.89 3.90
C GLN A 32 20.50 -11.51 4.45
N ALA A 33 20.03 -10.62 3.59
CA ALA A 33 19.64 -9.27 3.96
C ALA A 33 18.31 -9.20 4.74
N THR A 34 17.37 -10.10 4.44
CA THR A 34 16.01 -10.07 4.99
C THR A 34 15.75 -11.13 6.06
N GLY A 35 16.53 -12.22 6.05
CA GLY A 35 16.25 -13.41 6.85
C GLY A 35 15.07 -14.25 6.36
N ALA A 36 14.49 -13.94 5.19
CA ALA A 36 13.37 -14.68 4.61
C ALA A 36 13.85 -15.53 3.42
N ASP A 37 13.65 -16.85 3.51
CA ASP A 37 14.06 -17.87 2.54
C ASP A 37 12.89 -18.62 1.89
N ASP A 38 11.68 -18.08 2.03
CA ASP A 38 10.40 -18.68 1.62
C ASP A 38 9.84 -18.12 0.30
N GLU A 39 10.71 -17.56 -0.55
CA GLU A 39 10.32 -17.08 -1.87
C GLU A 39 9.69 -18.21 -2.71
N ALA A 40 8.51 -17.95 -3.27
CA ALA A 40 7.77 -18.94 -4.05
C ALA A 40 6.84 -18.31 -5.09
N ASP A 41 6.75 -18.96 -6.24
CA ASP A 41 5.76 -18.62 -7.26
C ASP A 41 4.33 -18.89 -6.80
N LEU A 42 3.40 -18.05 -7.27
CA LEU A 42 1.97 -18.20 -7.10
C LEU A 42 1.31 -18.26 -8.48
N SER A 43 0.44 -19.25 -8.69
CA SER A 43 -0.32 -19.38 -9.93
C SER A 43 -1.74 -19.86 -9.67
N VAL A 44 -2.70 -19.18 -10.29
CA VAL A 44 -4.12 -19.56 -10.30
C VAL A 44 -4.56 -19.69 -11.75
N ARG A 45 -5.20 -20.79 -12.11
CA ARG A 45 -5.72 -21.01 -13.48
C ARG A 45 -7.14 -21.52 -13.47
N VAL A 46 -7.88 -21.14 -14.51
CA VAL A 46 -9.20 -21.64 -14.83
C VAL A 46 -9.12 -22.30 -16.19
N THR A 47 -9.55 -23.56 -16.26
CA THR A 47 -9.54 -24.36 -17.49
C THR A 47 -10.99 -24.68 -17.89
N GLY A 48 -11.27 -24.60 -19.18
CA GLY A 48 -12.56 -24.98 -19.77
C GLY A 48 -12.77 -26.49 -19.80
N ALA A 49 -13.98 -26.92 -20.16
CA ALA A 49 -14.30 -28.34 -20.34
C ALA A 49 -13.50 -28.99 -21.49
N ASP A 50 -13.00 -28.18 -22.42
CA ASP A 50 -12.14 -28.53 -23.54
C ASP A 50 -10.65 -28.65 -23.16
N GLY A 51 -10.28 -28.33 -21.91
CA GLY A 51 -8.88 -28.31 -21.47
C GLY A 51 -8.16 -27.00 -21.77
N GLU A 52 -8.81 -26.02 -22.40
CA GLU A 52 -8.21 -24.75 -22.79
C GLU A 52 -8.17 -23.74 -21.64
N LEU A 53 -7.17 -22.87 -21.65
CA LEU A 53 -7.07 -21.79 -20.66
C LEU A 53 -8.20 -20.77 -20.85
N VAL A 54 -9.00 -20.57 -19.81
CA VAL A 54 -10.07 -19.57 -19.75
C VAL A 54 -9.58 -18.28 -19.09
N ALA A 55 -8.84 -18.41 -18.00
CA ALA A 55 -8.28 -17.29 -17.26
C ALA A 55 -7.09 -17.74 -16.41
N GLY A 56 -6.15 -16.84 -16.13
CA GLY A 56 -5.00 -17.14 -15.29
C GLY A 56 -4.44 -15.91 -14.58
N LEU A 57 -3.77 -16.17 -13.46
CA LEU A 57 -3.00 -15.20 -12.69
C LEU A 57 -1.67 -15.84 -12.28
N THR A 58 -0.58 -15.11 -12.45
CA THR A 58 0.73 -15.46 -11.87
C THR A 58 1.21 -14.37 -10.94
N GLY A 59 2.05 -14.75 -9.98
CA GLY A 59 2.57 -13.87 -8.95
C GLY A 59 3.66 -14.55 -8.14
N TRP A 60 4.01 -13.94 -7.03
CA TRP A 60 5.04 -14.41 -6.11
C TRP A 60 4.63 -14.12 -4.66
N SER A 61 5.28 -14.83 -3.73
CA SER A 61 5.25 -14.55 -2.29
C SER A 61 6.67 -14.60 -1.75
N TRP A 62 6.99 -13.72 -0.81
CA TRP A 62 8.26 -13.72 -0.08
C TRP A 62 8.09 -13.01 1.26
N GLY A 63 8.36 -13.73 2.35
CA GLY A 63 8.05 -13.30 3.71
C GLY A 63 6.59 -12.88 3.86
N ALA A 64 6.37 -11.66 4.40
CA ALA A 64 5.03 -11.12 4.58
C ALA A 64 4.41 -10.52 3.30
N CYS A 65 5.11 -10.55 2.16
CA CYS A 65 4.73 -9.84 0.95
C CYS A 65 4.28 -10.80 -0.16
N ALA A 66 3.29 -10.39 -0.93
CA ALA A 66 2.94 -11.03 -2.21
C ALA A 66 2.87 -10.01 -3.34
N GLY A 67 3.01 -10.48 -4.58
CA GLY A 67 2.87 -9.65 -5.77
C GLY A 67 2.17 -10.39 -6.90
N ILE A 68 1.45 -9.64 -7.74
CA ILE A 68 0.82 -10.15 -8.96
C ILE A 68 1.66 -9.71 -10.15
N ASN A 69 2.09 -10.68 -10.96
CA ASN A 69 2.88 -10.44 -12.16
C ASN A 69 1.97 -10.27 -13.39
N MET A 70 1.00 -11.18 -13.57
CA MET A 70 0.13 -11.18 -14.74
C MET A 70 -1.28 -11.60 -14.36
N VAL A 71 -2.28 -10.98 -15.00
CA VAL A 71 -3.67 -11.43 -14.97
C VAL A 71 -4.21 -11.41 -16.38
N TRP A 72 -4.87 -12.49 -16.78
CA TRP A 72 -5.47 -12.60 -18.09
C TRP A 72 -6.79 -13.34 -18.04
N VAL A 73 -7.77 -12.83 -18.78
CA VAL A 73 -9.06 -13.48 -19.01
C VAL A 73 -9.30 -13.48 -20.52
N ARG A 74 -9.61 -14.67 -21.05
CA ARG A 74 -9.92 -14.87 -22.47
C ARG A 74 -11.06 -13.95 -22.88
N ALA A 75 -10.96 -13.38 -24.07
CA ALA A 75 -11.83 -12.28 -24.50
C ALA A 75 -13.34 -12.63 -24.47
N ASP A 76 -13.69 -13.85 -24.89
CA ASP A 76 -15.05 -14.41 -24.88
C ASP A 76 -15.61 -14.72 -23.49
N ARG A 77 -14.76 -14.68 -22.45
CA ARG A 77 -15.10 -14.97 -21.05
C ARG A 77 -15.01 -13.75 -20.14
N ARG A 78 -14.74 -12.57 -20.71
CA ARG A 78 -14.73 -11.32 -19.94
C ARG A 78 -16.15 -10.94 -19.52
N GLY A 79 -16.27 -10.28 -18.37
CA GLY A 79 -17.57 -9.91 -17.79
C GLY A 79 -18.24 -11.01 -16.95
N GLU A 80 -17.73 -12.24 -16.98
CA GLU A 80 -18.25 -13.37 -16.17
C GLU A 80 -17.69 -13.41 -14.74
N GLY A 81 -16.94 -12.39 -14.32
CA GLY A 81 -16.37 -12.31 -12.97
C GLY A 81 -15.08 -13.13 -12.73
N TRP A 82 -14.49 -13.75 -13.77
CA TRP A 82 -13.26 -14.54 -13.63
C TRP A 82 -12.08 -13.77 -13.04
N GLY A 83 -11.90 -12.50 -13.42
CA GLY A 83 -10.83 -11.66 -12.86
C GLY A 83 -10.91 -11.54 -11.34
N GLY A 84 -12.10 -11.26 -10.80
CA GLY A 84 -12.31 -11.15 -9.35
C GLY A 84 -12.09 -12.49 -8.62
N ARG A 85 -12.50 -13.60 -9.24
CA ARG A 85 -12.28 -14.95 -8.69
C ARG A 85 -10.80 -15.34 -8.66
N LEU A 86 -10.05 -15.02 -9.71
CA LEU A 86 -8.59 -15.22 -9.74
C LEU A 86 -7.90 -14.40 -8.64
N LEU A 87 -8.29 -13.13 -8.51
CA LEU A 87 -7.72 -12.23 -7.52
C LEU A 87 -8.01 -12.72 -6.10
N ALA A 88 -9.25 -13.10 -5.79
CA ALA A 88 -9.62 -13.64 -4.49
C ALA A 88 -8.84 -14.92 -4.14
N ALA A 89 -8.69 -15.84 -5.10
CA ALA A 89 -7.92 -17.07 -4.90
C ALA A 89 -6.42 -16.78 -4.66
N ALA A 90 -5.85 -15.80 -5.37
CA ALA A 90 -4.47 -15.38 -5.15
C ALA A 90 -4.27 -14.74 -3.76
N GLU A 91 -5.20 -13.89 -3.34
CA GLU A 91 -5.17 -13.28 -2.00
C GLU A 91 -5.34 -14.32 -0.89
N GLU A 92 -6.20 -15.33 -1.07
CA GLU A 92 -6.37 -16.43 -0.11
C GLU A 92 -5.11 -17.27 0.01
N GLU A 93 -4.49 -17.62 -1.12
CA GLU A 93 -3.21 -18.34 -1.13
C GLU A 93 -2.08 -17.52 -0.49
N ALA A 94 -2.00 -16.22 -0.77
CA ALA A 94 -1.04 -15.33 -0.11
C ALA A 94 -1.23 -15.31 1.41
N ARG A 95 -2.48 -15.20 1.91
CA ARG A 95 -2.77 -15.31 3.35
C ARG A 95 -2.35 -16.66 3.93
N ARG A 96 -2.57 -17.76 3.19
CA ARG A 96 -2.15 -19.11 3.62
C ARG A 96 -0.63 -19.22 3.76
N ARG A 97 0.12 -18.47 2.95
CA ARG A 97 1.59 -18.37 3.02
C ARG A 97 2.09 -17.41 4.09
N GLY A 98 1.20 -16.77 4.85
CA GLY A 98 1.56 -15.81 5.90
C GLY A 98 1.77 -14.38 5.39
N CYS A 99 1.45 -14.10 4.12
CA CYS A 99 1.54 -12.74 3.60
C CYS A 99 0.48 -11.83 4.24
N THR A 100 0.88 -10.62 4.59
CA THR A 100 0.03 -9.58 5.18
C THR A 100 -0.32 -8.48 4.19
N GLU A 101 0.30 -8.49 3.01
CA GLU A 101 0.09 -7.53 1.94
C GLU A 101 0.28 -8.15 0.55
N ILE A 102 -0.34 -7.52 -0.46
CA ILE A 102 -0.19 -7.88 -1.87
C ILE A 102 -0.09 -6.62 -2.73
N SER A 103 0.77 -6.66 -3.75
CA SER A 103 1.00 -5.54 -4.67
C SER A 103 0.82 -5.93 -6.15
N VAL A 104 0.57 -4.95 -7.01
CA VAL A 104 0.45 -5.15 -8.46
C VAL A 104 0.72 -3.85 -9.22
N ALA A 105 1.39 -3.96 -10.37
CA ALA A 105 1.48 -2.88 -11.34
C ALA A 105 0.43 -3.08 -12.44
N SER A 106 -0.26 -2.01 -12.86
CA SER A 106 -1.27 -2.06 -13.90
C SER A 106 -1.21 -0.82 -14.78
N PHE A 107 -1.05 -1.00 -16.09
CA PHE A 107 -1.16 0.12 -17.01
C PHE A 107 -2.61 0.62 -17.13
N SER A 108 -2.80 1.87 -17.55
CA SER A 108 -4.12 2.49 -17.73
C SER A 108 -5.03 1.73 -18.71
N PHE A 109 -4.46 0.95 -19.63
CA PHE A 109 -5.20 0.07 -20.56
C PHE A 109 -5.42 -1.36 -20.02
N GLN A 110 -4.89 -1.69 -18.85
CA GLN A 110 -5.03 -2.98 -18.15
C GLN A 110 -5.98 -2.89 -16.95
N ALA A 111 -7.00 -2.04 -17.04
CA ALA A 111 -8.09 -1.90 -16.08
C ALA A 111 -7.63 -1.56 -14.64
N PRO A 112 -7.01 -0.40 -14.39
CA PRO A 112 -6.65 0.01 -13.03
C PRO A 112 -7.87 0.07 -12.07
N ASP A 113 -9.05 0.44 -12.60
CA ASP A 113 -10.30 0.44 -11.83
C ASP A 113 -10.78 -0.95 -11.40
N PHE A 114 -10.28 -2.02 -12.03
CA PHE A 114 -10.52 -3.38 -11.55
C PHE A 114 -9.89 -3.57 -10.17
N TYR A 115 -8.62 -3.17 -9.98
CA TYR A 115 -7.93 -3.33 -8.70
C TYR A 115 -8.52 -2.42 -7.61
N ARG A 116 -8.85 -1.16 -7.95
CA ARG A 116 -9.53 -0.23 -7.02
C ARG A 116 -10.82 -0.81 -6.46
N ARG A 117 -11.67 -1.39 -7.32
CA ARG A 117 -12.92 -2.05 -6.90
C ARG A 117 -12.72 -3.29 -6.02
N HIS A 118 -11.53 -3.88 -6.02
CA HIS A 118 -11.17 -5.01 -5.15
C HIS A 118 -10.38 -4.56 -3.91
N GLY A 119 -10.38 -3.27 -3.58
CA GLY A 119 -9.80 -2.74 -2.35
C GLY A 119 -8.29 -2.51 -2.41
N TYR A 120 -7.70 -2.46 -3.61
CA TYR A 120 -6.33 -2.02 -3.79
C TYR A 120 -6.25 -0.49 -3.80
N LEU A 121 -5.25 0.04 -3.12
CA LEU A 121 -4.92 1.46 -3.03
C LEU A 121 -3.85 1.81 -4.07
N ASP A 122 -4.01 2.96 -4.73
CA ASP A 122 -3.04 3.47 -5.71
C ASP A 122 -1.90 4.16 -4.94
N THR A 123 -0.72 3.53 -4.91
CA THR A 123 0.44 4.00 -4.15
C THR A 123 1.45 4.75 -4.99
N GLY A 124 1.28 4.78 -6.32
CA GLY A 124 2.20 5.45 -7.21
C GLY A 124 1.75 5.42 -8.66
N ARG A 125 2.10 6.47 -9.41
CA ARG A 125 1.83 6.56 -10.84
C ARG A 125 3.03 7.07 -11.61
N ARG A 126 3.25 6.50 -12.80
CA ARG A 126 4.27 6.98 -13.75
C ARG A 126 3.62 7.24 -15.10
N GLU A 127 3.68 8.50 -15.52
CA GLU A 127 3.25 8.95 -16.84
C GLU A 127 4.30 8.61 -17.92
N GLY A 128 3.91 8.73 -19.20
CA GLY A 128 4.84 8.56 -20.32
C GLY A 128 4.96 7.12 -20.83
N ILE A 129 4.02 6.23 -20.47
CA ILE A 129 3.93 4.91 -21.10
C ILE A 129 3.51 5.09 -22.56
N PRO A 130 4.03 4.28 -23.52
CA PRO A 130 3.71 4.41 -24.93
C PRO A 130 2.21 4.59 -25.18
N GLY A 131 1.85 5.52 -26.08
CA GLY A 131 0.45 5.89 -26.32
C GLY A 131 -0.12 6.90 -25.32
N GLY A 132 0.71 7.51 -24.47
CA GLY A 132 0.25 8.47 -23.44
C GLY A 132 -0.41 7.79 -22.24
N HIS A 133 -0.11 6.51 -22.03
CA HIS A 133 -0.66 5.71 -20.96
C HIS A 133 0.08 5.98 -19.63
N VAL A 134 -0.50 5.47 -18.55
CA VAL A 134 0.02 5.59 -17.18
C VAL A 134 0.27 4.20 -16.61
N ASP A 135 1.32 4.04 -15.84
CA ASP A 135 1.63 2.86 -15.03
C ASP A 135 1.23 3.13 -13.58
N HIS A 136 0.23 2.40 -13.07
CA HIS A 136 -0.27 2.50 -11.70
C HIS A 136 0.33 1.39 -10.84
N GLN A 137 0.76 1.76 -9.64
CA GLN A 137 1.25 0.86 -8.62
C GLN A 137 0.19 0.73 -7.54
N PHE A 138 -0.20 -0.51 -7.25
CA PHE A 138 -1.28 -0.82 -6.34
C PHE A 138 -0.78 -1.67 -5.18
N TRP A 139 -1.37 -1.44 -4.01
CA TRP A 139 -1.12 -2.20 -2.79
C TRP A 139 -2.42 -2.50 -2.06
N LYS A 140 -2.51 -3.65 -1.42
CA LYS A 140 -3.63 -4.02 -0.56
C LYS A 140 -3.12 -4.75 0.68
N SER A 141 -3.62 -4.34 1.86
CA SER A 141 -3.45 -5.15 3.06
C SER A 141 -4.33 -6.39 3.01
N LEU A 142 -3.76 -7.53 3.37
CA LEU A 142 -4.47 -8.80 3.51
C LEU A 142 -4.96 -9.06 4.95
N VAL A 143 -4.46 -8.27 5.92
CA VAL A 143 -4.79 -8.38 7.36
C VAL A 143 -5.70 -7.27 7.87
N THR A 144 -5.73 -6.11 7.20
CA THR A 144 -6.69 -5.04 7.49
C THR A 144 -7.63 -4.86 6.32
N ASP A 145 -8.93 -4.78 6.61
CA ASP A 145 -9.91 -4.48 5.58
C ASP A 145 -9.77 -3.00 5.19
N SER A 146 -9.22 -2.77 4.00
CA SER A 146 -9.05 -1.40 3.48
C SER A 146 -10.38 -0.69 3.22
N ALA A 147 -11.49 -1.43 3.09
CA ALA A 147 -12.84 -0.84 3.03
C ALA A 147 -13.37 -0.44 4.42
N ALA A 148 -12.88 -1.06 5.49
CA ALA A 148 -13.19 -0.66 6.87
C ALA A 148 -12.34 0.53 7.33
N ALA A 149 -11.21 0.77 6.67
CA ALA A 149 -10.31 1.87 6.99
C ALA A 149 -10.96 3.23 6.71
N VAL A 150 -10.75 4.16 7.62
CA VAL A 150 -11.25 5.55 7.51
C VAL A 150 -10.06 6.47 7.30
N ARG A 151 -10.10 7.28 6.25
CA ARG A 151 -9.11 8.33 6.00
C ARG A 151 -9.72 9.69 6.22
N LEU A 152 -9.00 10.53 6.95
CA LEU A 152 -9.46 11.82 7.42
C LEU A 152 -8.45 12.90 7.02
N VAL A 153 -8.98 14.06 6.62
CA VAL A 153 -8.24 15.31 6.61
C VAL A 153 -8.69 16.12 7.82
N ALA A 154 -7.79 16.39 8.75
CA ALA A 154 -8.03 17.29 9.87
C ALA A 154 -7.35 18.63 9.61
N LEU A 155 -8.14 19.70 9.58
CA LEU A 155 -7.66 21.08 9.59
C LEU A 155 -7.76 21.60 11.01
N VAL A 156 -6.61 21.87 11.61
CA VAL A 156 -6.47 22.35 12.98
C VAL A 156 -6.12 23.82 12.96
N GLU A 157 -6.85 24.63 13.70
CA GLU A 157 -6.57 26.05 13.91
C GLU A 157 -6.26 26.30 15.39
N ILE A 158 -5.08 26.86 15.63
CA ILE A 158 -4.52 27.16 16.94
C ILE A 158 -4.66 28.66 17.20
N PRO A 159 -5.22 29.08 18.36
CA PRO A 159 -5.29 30.49 18.72
C PRO A 159 -3.92 31.15 18.73
N ALA A 160 -3.83 32.39 18.23
CA ALA A 160 -2.57 33.12 18.12
C ALA A 160 -1.83 33.26 19.46
N ALA A 161 -2.58 33.38 20.55
CA ALA A 161 -2.05 33.50 21.91
C ALA A 161 -1.58 32.17 22.52
N ALA A 162 -1.79 31.04 21.84
CA ALA A 162 -1.57 29.70 22.40
C ALA A 162 -0.85 28.75 21.43
N VAL A 163 -0.02 29.27 20.51
CA VAL A 163 0.64 28.46 19.48
C VAL A 163 1.44 27.29 20.08
N GLU A 164 2.27 27.55 21.09
CA GLU A 164 3.11 26.52 21.71
C GLU A 164 2.27 25.46 22.45
N ALA A 165 1.34 25.89 23.31
CA ALA A 165 0.45 25.00 24.05
C ALA A 165 -0.46 24.18 23.12
N GLY A 166 -0.98 24.80 22.05
CA GLY A 166 -1.81 24.13 21.05
C GLY A 166 -1.01 23.10 20.25
N GLN A 167 0.23 23.39 19.87
CA GLN A 167 1.09 22.43 19.19
C GLN A 167 1.43 21.23 20.10
N GLN A 168 1.72 21.48 21.38
CA GLN A 168 1.96 20.41 22.34
C GLN A 168 0.72 19.53 22.57
N TYR A 169 -0.47 20.15 22.60
CA TYR A 169 -1.75 19.43 22.63
C TYR A 169 -1.89 18.52 21.41
N GLU A 170 -1.67 19.04 20.19
CA GLU A 170 -1.76 18.26 18.96
C GLU A 170 -0.75 17.11 18.94
N ASP A 171 0.52 17.36 19.31
CA ASP A 171 1.54 16.31 19.39
C ASP A 171 1.12 15.17 20.33
N THR A 172 0.56 15.54 21.49
CA THR A 172 0.09 14.57 22.47
C THR A 172 -1.10 13.78 21.93
N VAL A 173 -2.13 14.44 21.39
CA VAL A 173 -3.32 13.78 20.84
C VAL A 173 -2.98 12.86 19.68
N LEU A 174 -2.09 13.28 18.77
CA LEU A 174 -1.64 12.46 17.65
C LEU A 174 -0.86 11.22 18.11
N SER A 175 -0.14 11.31 19.24
CA SER A 175 0.57 10.17 19.82
C SER A 175 -0.36 9.09 20.41
N LEU A 176 -1.64 9.42 20.68
CA LEU A 176 -2.63 8.47 21.19
C LEU A 176 -3.21 7.59 20.08
N LEU A 177 -3.20 8.05 18.83
CA LEU A 177 -3.87 7.38 17.70
C LEU A 177 -3.48 5.92 17.52
N PRO A 178 -2.21 5.50 17.66
CA PRO A 178 -1.83 4.09 17.50
C PRO A 178 -2.54 3.14 18.47
N ARG A 179 -2.99 3.60 19.64
CA ARG A 179 -3.78 2.80 20.60
C ARG A 179 -5.09 2.29 19.98
N TYR A 180 -5.58 2.97 18.95
CA TYR A 180 -6.87 2.72 18.30
C TYR A 180 -6.72 2.34 16.82
N GLY A 181 -5.54 1.89 16.39
CA GLY A 181 -5.26 1.57 14.99
C GLY A 181 -5.21 2.81 14.08
N GLY A 182 -4.97 3.99 14.65
CA GLY A 182 -4.82 5.25 13.94
C GLY A 182 -3.35 5.63 13.70
N ARG A 183 -3.05 6.24 12.56
CA ARG A 183 -1.73 6.79 12.23
C ARG A 183 -1.83 8.06 11.41
N VAL A 184 -0.86 8.95 11.59
CA VAL A 184 -0.70 10.15 10.75
C VAL A 184 0.08 9.77 9.51
N GLU A 185 -0.54 9.84 8.34
CA GLU A 185 0.10 9.60 7.05
C GLU A 185 0.89 10.83 6.59
N ARG A 186 0.34 12.03 6.79
CA ARG A 186 1.04 13.30 6.55
C ARG A 186 0.63 14.37 7.55
N ARG A 187 1.56 15.27 7.84
CA ARG A 187 1.34 16.44 8.69
C ARG A 187 2.03 17.65 8.06
N LEU A 188 1.28 18.73 7.91
CA LEU A 188 1.73 19.99 7.32
C LEU A 188 1.34 21.12 8.27
N ARG A 189 2.14 22.18 8.30
CA ARG A 189 1.93 23.34 9.18
C ARG A 189 2.24 24.61 8.40
N THR A 190 1.45 25.67 8.63
CA THR A 190 1.71 27.00 8.09
C THR A 190 2.96 27.62 8.72
N GLY A 191 3.58 28.60 8.04
CA GLY A 191 4.82 29.23 8.52
C GLY A 191 4.67 29.96 9.86
N ASP A 192 3.47 30.42 10.19
CA ASP A 192 3.14 31.04 11.48
C ASP A 192 2.79 30.02 12.58
N GLY A 193 2.73 28.74 12.24
CA GLY A 193 2.44 27.63 13.14
C GLY A 193 1.01 27.57 13.66
N ARG A 194 0.09 28.38 13.12
CA ARG A 194 -1.28 28.50 13.62
C ARG A 194 -2.25 27.52 12.97
N THR A 195 -1.95 27.06 11.77
CA THR A 195 -2.79 26.09 11.07
C THR A 195 -1.99 24.83 10.80
N GLU A 196 -2.59 23.68 11.09
CA GLU A 196 -2.07 22.37 10.69
C GLU A 196 -3.07 21.62 9.82
N ALA A 197 -2.55 20.88 8.85
CA ALA A 197 -3.32 19.92 8.07
C ALA A 197 -2.74 18.52 8.29
N HIS A 198 -3.57 17.59 8.74
CA HIS A 198 -3.21 16.20 8.96
C HIS A 198 -3.97 15.31 8.00
N ILE A 199 -3.27 14.36 7.37
CA ILE A 199 -3.87 13.19 6.73
C ILE A 199 -3.72 12.05 7.72
N ILE A 200 -4.84 11.55 8.24
CA ILE A 200 -4.89 10.52 9.28
C ILE A 200 -5.62 9.31 8.73
N ARG A 201 -5.11 8.11 9.00
CA ARG A 201 -5.77 6.86 8.67
C ARG A 201 -6.05 6.05 9.93
N PHE A 202 -7.26 5.55 10.05
CA PHE A 202 -7.64 4.52 11.01
C PHE A 202 -7.92 3.21 10.28
N ASP A 203 -7.54 2.10 10.89
CA ASP A 203 -7.81 0.77 10.32
C ASP A 203 -9.30 0.41 10.38
N THR A 204 -10.07 1.03 11.29
CA THR A 204 -11.53 0.85 11.39
C THR A 204 -12.25 2.13 11.81
N ARG A 205 -13.53 2.26 11.45
CA ARG A 205 -14.44 3.30 11.98
C ARG A 205 -14.51 3.31 13.51
N ALA A 206 -14.63 2.13 14.11
CA ALA A 206 -14.72 1.99 15.57
C ALA A 206 -13.45 2.53 16.27
N GLY A 207 -12.27 2.31 15.67
CA GLY A 207 -11.01 2.88 16.14
C GLY A 207 -11.01 4.41 16.10
N TYR A 208 -11.52 5.01 15.02
CA TYR A 208 -11.67 6.47 14.94
C TYR A 208 -12.60 7.02 16.03
N GLU A 209 -13.78 6.42 16.21
CA GLU A 209 -14.75 6.85 17.22
C GLU A 209 -14.19 6.71 18.65
N ALA A 210 -13.48 5.61 18.93
CA ALA A 210 -12.81 5.39 20.22
C ALA A 210 -11.70 6.43 20.49
N ALA A 211 -10.91 6.78 19.46
CA ALA A 211 -9.87 7.81 19.60
C ALA A 211 -10.44 9.20 19.89
N LEU A 212 -11.61 9.54 19.34
CA LEU A 212 -12.29 10.80 19.67
C LEU A 212 -12.75 10.84 21.12
N ALA A 213 -13.19 9.69 21.65
CA ALA A 213 -13.69 9.51 23.01
C ALA A 213 -12.59 9.23 24.05
N ASP A 214 -11.32 9.25 23.66
CA ASP A 214 -10.21 8.97 24.57
C ASP A 214 -10.24 9.93 25.79
N PRO A 215 -10.16 9.41 27.02
CA PRO A 215 -10.27 10.22 28.22
C PRO A 215 -9.08 11.17 28.42
N GLU A 216 -7.88 10.78 28.00
CA GLU A 216 -6.67 11.62 28.05
C GLU A 216 -6.82 12.80 27.08
N ARG A 217 -7.30 12.55 25.85
CA ARG A 217 -7.65 13.60 24.88
C ARG A 217 -8.68 14.58 25.43
N THR A 218 -9.73 14.08 26.07
CA THR A 218 -10.82 14.89 26.62
C THR A 218 -10.35 15.73 27.81
N ALA A 219 -9.53 15.16 28.69
CA ALA A 219 -8.93 15.86 29.82
C ALA A 219 -7.98 16.98 29.36
N LEU A 220 -7.09 16.69 28.40
CA LEU A 220 -6.19 17.67 27.82
C LEU A 220 -6.95 18.85 27.20
N ARG A 221 -8.01 18.57 26.43
CA ARG A 221 -8.83 19.62 25.83
C ARG A 221 -9.49 20.50 26.90
N THR A 222 -9.98 19.89 27.97
CA THR A 222 -10.60 20.60 29.10
C THR A 222 -9.58 21.49 29.82
N MET A 223 -8.35 21.00 30.01
CA MET A 223 -7.27 21.77 30.63
C MET A 223 -6.86 23.00 29.81
N LEU A 224 -6.83 22.89 28.47
CA LEU A 224 -6.50 24.02 27.61
C LEU A 224 -7.64 25.05 27.50
N GLY A 225 -8.90 24.65 27.64
CA GLY A 225 -10.04 25.57 27.56
C GLY A 225 -10.06 26.36 26.23
N GLU A 226 -10.10 27.68 26.30
CA GLU A 226 -10.08 28.59 25.13
C GLU A 226 -8.75 28.53 24.34
N ALA A 227 -7.67 28.02 24.94
CA ALA A 227 -6.40 27.80 24.25
C ALA A 227 -6.41 26.52 23.39
N ALA A 228 -7.44 25.67 23.52
CA ALA A 228 -7.51 24.42 22.80
C ALA A 228 -7.69 24.66 21.29
N PRO A 229 -6.97 23.93 20.43
CA PRO A 229 -7.19 24.04 18.99
C PRO A 229 -8.61 23.68 18.58
N THR A 230 -9.09 24.37 17.55
CA THR A 230 -10.33 24.01 16.86
C THR A 230 -9.99 23.11 15.68
N THR A 231 -10.77 22.04 15.49
CA THR A 231 -10.48 21.05 14.45
C THR A 231 -11.70 20.87 13.56
N ARG A 232 -11.52 21.00 12.25
CA ARG A 232 -12.48 20.56 11.24
C ARG A 232 -11.98 19.25 10.63
N VAL A 233 -12.76 18.19 10.76
CA VAL A 233 -12.43 16.87 10.22
C VAL A 233 -13.30 16.58 9.01
N LEU A 234 -12.68 16.12 7.94
CA LEU A 234 -13.33 15.68 6.71
C LEU A 234 -12.95 14.23 6.46
N GLU A 235 -13.92 13.35 6.29
CA GLU A 235 -13.66 12.02 5.75
C GLU A 235 -13.44 12.10 4.24
N VAL A 236 -12.41 11.42 3.75
CA VAL A 236 -11.97 11.51 2.36
C VAL A 236 -11.68 10.12 1.78
N HIS A 237 -11.79 10.03 0.46
CA HIS A 237 -11.32 8.89 -0.32
C HIS A 237 -10.35 9.39 -1.39
N GLU A 238 -9.43 8.53 -1.82
CA GLU A 238 -8.59 8.83 -2.99
C GLU A 238 -9.44 8.79 -4.26
N VAL A 239 -9.20 9.74 -5.17
CA VAL A 239 -9.88 9.88 -6.47
C VAL A 239 -8.91 9.71 -7.63
#